data_AF-A0A846DLQ3-F1
#
_entry.id   AF-A0A846DLQ3-F1
#
_cell.length_a   1.000
_cell.length_b   1.000
_cell.length_c   1.000
_cell.angle_alpha   90.00
_cell.angle_beta   90.00
_cell.angle_gamma   90.00
#
_symmetry.space_group_name_H-M   'P 1'
#
loop_
_entity.id
_entity.type
_entity.pdbx_description
1 polymer ?
#
loop_
_entity_poly.entity_id
_entity_poly.type
_entity_poly.pdbx_seq_one_letter_code
_entity_poly.pdbx_strand_id
1 'polypeptide(L)' 'EHINRKLKIFKLIADSSRTRRRRSGLRCNLLAATYNHELSLVA' A
#
# COMPACT_ATOMS: atom_id res chain seq x y z
N GLU A 1 1.24 21.39 4.58
CA GLU A 1 0.19 20.69 5.36
C GLU A 1 -0.48 19.49 4.65
N HIS A 2 -0.52 19.40 3.31
CA HIS A 2 -1.21 18.31 2.59
C HIS A 2 -0.50 16.93 2.55
N ILE A 3 0.83 16.90 2.56
CA ILE A 3 1.62 15.67 2.43
C ILE A 3 1.44 14.74 3.64
N ASN A 4 1.41 15.30 4.85
CA ASN A 4 1.27 14.52 6.09
C ASN A 4 -0.08 13.79 6.17
N ARG A 5 -1.15 14.36 5.60
CA ARG A 5 -2.47 13.75 5.58
C ARG A 5 -2.52 12.55 4.62
N LYS A 6 -1.90 12.67 3.44
CA LYS A 6 -1.77 11.56 2.48
C LYS A 6 -0.93 10.43 3.05
N LEU A 7 0.17 10.73 3.74
CA LEU A 7 0.99 9.72 4.40
C LEU A 7 0.26 9.00 5.54
N LYS A 8 -0.62 9.71 6.27
CA LYS A 8 -1.47 9.11 7.31
C LYS A 8 -2.50 8.13 6.72
N ILE A 9 -3.15 8.52 5.62
CA ILE A 9 -4.11 7.66 4.90
C ILE A 9 -3.38 6.45 4.32
N PHE A 10 -2.20 6.65 3.73
CA PHE A 10 -1.39 5.58 3.19
C PHE A 10 -0.95 4.59 4.28
N LYS A 11 -0.49 5.09 5.44
CA LYS A 11 -0.16 4.24 6.60
C LYS A 11 -1.38 3.45 7.09
N LEU A 12 -2.57 4.07 7.17
CA LEU A 12 -3.79 3.41 7.61
C LEU A 12 -4.21 2.26 6.68
N ILE A 13 -4.10 2.49 5.36
CA ILE A 13 -4.40 1.47 4.33
C ILE A 13 -3.31 0.38 4.34
N ALA A 14 -2.03 0.76 4.44
CA ALA A 14 -0.91 -0.17 4.50
C ALA A 14 -0.97 -1.06 5.75
N ASP A 15 -1.31 -0.49 6.90
CA ASP A 15 -1.48 -1.20 8.17
C ASP A 15 -2.66 -2.18 8.12
N SER A 16 -3.81 -1.73 7.58
CA SER A 16 -4.98 -2.59 7.34
C SER A 16 -4.69 -3.71 6.32
N SER A 17 -3.85 -3.43 5.31
CA SER A 17 -3.40 -4.43 4.34
C SER A 17 -2.43 -5.45 4.94
N ARG A 18 -1.61 -5.04 5.94
CA ARG A 18 -0.69 -5.92 6.69
C ARG A 18 -1.47 -6.92 7.55
N THR A 19 -2.52 -6.48 8.23
CA THR A 19 -3.37 -7.37 9.05
C THR A 19 -4.25 -8.29 8.19
N ARG A 20 -4.57 -7.88 6.95
CA ARG A 20 -5.29 -8.71 5.96
C ARG A 20 -4.37 -9.69 5.17
N ARG A 21 -3.04 -9.56 5.25
CA ARG A 21 -2.07 -10.47 4.59
C ARG A 21 -2.13 -11.91 5.10
N ARG A 22 -2.70 -12.18 6.28
CA ARG A 22 -2.84 -13.56 6.76
C ARG A 22 -3.86 -14.39 5.97
N ARG A 23 -4.66 -13.81 5.06
CA ARG A 23 -5.68 -14.59 4.32
C ARG A 23 -6.04 -14.15 2.89
N SER A 24 -5.25 -13.30 2.24
CA SER A 24 -5.51 -12.96 0.83
C SER A 24 -4.31 -13.28 -0.05
N GLY A 25 -4.32 -14.50 -0.57
CA GLY A 25 -3.35 -15.02 -1.52
C GLY A 25 -3.36 -14.25 -2.85
N LEU A 26 -2.18 -14.12 -3.42
CA LEU A 26 -1.84 -13.69 -4.78
C LEU A 26 -2.40 -12.35 -5.30
N ARG A 27 -3.73 -12.12 -5.35
CA ARG A 27 -4.34 -10.88 -5.89
C ARG A 27 -3.88 -9.61 -5.17
N CYS A 28 -3.91 -9.62 -3.84
CA CYS A 28 -3.43 -8.47 -3.07
C CYS A 28 -1.91 -8.29 -3.21
N ASN A 29 -1.17 -9.38 -3.40
CA ASN A 29 0.27 -9.32 -3.58
C ASN A 29 0.63 -8.71 -4.94
N LEU A 30 -0.11 -9.06 -6.00
CA LEU A 30 0.02 -8.45 -7.33
C LEU A 30 -0.35 -6.97 -7.33
N LEU A 31 -1.48 -6.60 -6.72
CA LEU A 31 -1.88 -5.18 -6.61
C LEU A 31 -0.84 -4.35 -5.84
N ALA A 32 -0.32 -4.89 -4.73
CA ALA A 32 0.74 -4.23 -3.96
C ALA A 32 2.05 -4.16 -4.76
N ALA A 33 2.39 -5.19 -5.55
CA ALA A 33 3.57 -5.19 -6.40
C ALA A 33 3.48 -4.14 -7.51
N THR A 34 2.34 -4.05 -8.22
CA THR A 34 2.09 -3.02 -9.24
C THR A 34 2.19 -1.63 -8.63
N TYR A 35 1.49 -1.41 -7.51
CA TYR A 35 1.52 -0.11 -6.85
C TYR A 35 2.93 0.29 -6.38
N ASN A 36 3.68 -0.63 -5.77
CA ASN A 36 5.07 -0.37 -5.38
C ASN A 36 5.98 -0.13 -6.58
N HIS A 37 5.75 -0.81 -7.70
CA HIS A 37 6.53 -0.62 -8.91
C HIS A 37 6.29 0.77 -9.50
N GLU A 38 5.03 1.20 -9.62
CA GLU A 38 4.68 2.56 -10.06
C GLU A 38 5.26 3.62 -9.12
N LEU A 39 5.19 3.39 -7.80
CA LEU A 39 5.78 4.30 -6.82
C LEU A 39 7.31 4.38 -6.95
N SER A 40 7.98 3.25 -7.21
CA SER A 40 9.43 3.19 -7.39
C SER A 40 9.91 3.83 -8.70
N LEU A 41 9.07 3.89 -9.73
CA LEU A 41 9.39 4.55 -10.99
C LEU A 41 9.22 6.06 -10.94
N VAL A 42 8.41 6.55 -9.99
CA VAL A 42 8.11 7.98 -9.80
C VAL A 42 8.99 8.62 -8.72
N ALA A 43 9.66 7.82 -7.87
CA ALA A 43 10.56 8.28 -6.81
C ALA A 43 12.01 8.42 -7.30
#